data_AF-A0A651HMI5-F1
#
_entry.id   AF-A0A651HMI5-F1
#
_cell.length_a   1.000
_cell.length_b   1.000
_cell.length_c   1.000
_cell.angle_alpha   90.00
_cell.angle_beta   90.00
_cell.angle_gamma   90.00
#
_symmetry.space_group_name_H-M   'P 1'
#
loop_
_entity.id
_entity.type
_entity.pdbx_description
1 polymer ?
#
loop_
_entity_poly.entity_id
_entity_poly.type
_entity_poly.pdbx_seq_one_letter_code
_entity_poly.pdbx_strand_id
1 'polypeptide(L)'
;MRYMDGELSPAQAAKVEEALARSTEVQRELAVFRMFHRDLTELRLHDPPPGRSAWDRIHGRLSRPMGWILMGVGAAAWTIHLFWVYLSSTAPSWEKMATSAVVIGVLVLFASVIHERYLEWQTDPYRDIER
;
A
#
# COMPACT_ATOMS: atom_id res chain seq x y z
N MET A 1 15.92 -7.84 -35.22
CA MET A 1 15.87 -6.99 -34.02
C MET A 1 16.83 -5.81 -34.14
N ARG A 2 18.15 -5.95 -33.91
CA ARG A 2 19.11 -4.81 -33.95
C ARG A 2 19.02 -3.83 -35.14
N TYR A 3 18.69 -4.30 -36.34
CA TYR A 3 18.44 -3.43 -37.50
C TYR A 3 17.21 -2.53 -37.33
N MET A 4 16.13 -3.06 -36.77
CA MET A 4 14.89 -2.32 -36.50
C MET A 4 15.02 -1.38 -35.31
N ASP A 5 15.85 -1.74 -34.33
CA ASP A 5 16.13 -0.94 -33.14
C ASP A 5 17.18 0.16 -33.41
N GLY A 6 17.74 0.20 -34.63
CA GLY A 6 18.78 1.18 -35.01
C GLY A 6 20.15 0.93 -34.38
N GLU A 7 20.37 -0.23 -33.76
CA GLU A 7 21.58 -0.59 -33.01
C GLU A 7 22.71 -1.18 -33.88
N LEU A 8 22.53 -1.20 -35.19
CA LEU A 8 23.56 -1.65 -36.13
C LEU A 8 24.51 -0.51 -36.47
N SER A 9 25.81 -0.82 -36.52
CA SER A 9 26.79 0.10 -37.08
C SER A 9 26.53 0.34 -38.58
N PRO A 10 26.97 1.47 -39.16
CA PRO A 10 26.72 1.80 -40.57
C PRO A 10 27.18 0.70 -41.55
N ALA A 11 28.31 0.06 -41.25
CA ALA A 11 28.85 -1.04 -42.07
C ALA A 11 28.00 -2.32 -41.99
N GLN A 12 27.31 -2.55 -40.88
CA GLN A 12 26.42 -3.70 -40.70
C GLN A 12 25.04 -3.42 -41.30
N ALA A 13 24.53 -2.19 -41.18
CA ALA A 13 23.29 -1.77 -41.82
C ALA A 13 23.37 -1.91 -43.35
N ALA A 14 24.48 -1.47 -43.96
CA ALA A 14 24.70 -1.59 -45.40
C ALA A 14 24.63 -3.05 -45.90
N LYS A 15 25.16 -4.02 -45.14
CA LYS A 15 25.06 -5.45 -45.48
C LYS A 15 23.62 -5.97 -45.44
N VAL A 16 22.82 -5.49 -44.49
CA VAL A 16 21.41 -5.86 -44.37
C VAL A 16 20.61 -5.24 -45.51
N GLU A 17 20.87 -3.98 -45.87
CA GLU A 17 20.27 -3.33 -47.03
C GLU A 17 20.62 -4.02 -48.36
N GLU A 18 21.87 -4.44 -48.53
CA GLU A 18 22.32 -5.18 -49.70
C GLU A 18 21.67 -6.58 -49.79
N ALA A 19 21.40 -7.22 -48.65
CA ALA A 19 20.65 -8.48 -48.58
C ALA A 19 19.16 -8.28 -48.88
N LEU A 20 18.57 -7.18 -48.39
CA LEU A 20 17.19 -6.79 -48.71
C LEU A 20 17.01 -6.43 -50.18
N ALA A 21 18.02 -5.83 -50.83
CA ALA A 21 17.97 -5.51 -52.25
C ALA A 21 18.05 -6.77 -53.14
N ARG A 22 18.69 -7.84 -52.67
CA ARG A 22 18.97 -9.05 -53.45
C ARG A 22 18.03 -10.22 -53.17
N SER A 23 17.29 -10.22 -52.06
CA SER A 23 16.42 -11.34 -51.67
C SER A 23 15.03 -10.89 -51.25
N THR A 24 14.02 -11.41 -51.94
CA THR A 24 12.59 -11.26 -51.59
C THR A 24 12.22 -12.03 -50.33
N GLU A 25 12.96 -13.07 -49.96
CA GLU A 25 12.76 -13.85 -48.74
C GLU A 25 13.08 -13.00 -47.50
N VAL A 26 14.21 -12.30 -47.51
CA VAL A 26 14.65 -11.42 -46.41
C VAL A 26 13.69 -10.23 -46.27
N GLN A 27 13.17 -9.69 -47.38
CA GLN A 27 12.13 -8.66 -47.36
C GLN A 27 10.84 -9.15 -46.71
N ARG A 28 10.41 -10.37 -47.05
CA ARG A 28 9.21 -10.99 -46.48
C ARG A 28 9.37 -11.21 -44.98
N GLU A 29 10.49 -11.76 -44.54
CA GLU A 29 10.76 -12.00 -43.13
C GLU A 29 10.77 -10.70 -42.31
N LEU A 30 11.39 -9.64 -42.85
CA LEU A 30 11.37 -8.32 -42.23
C LEU A 30 9.96 -7.73 -42.14
N ALA A 31 9.12 -7.94 -43.17
CA ALA A 31 7.74 -7.48 -43.16
C ALA A 31 6.88 -8.20 -42.11
N VAL A 32 7.02 -9.52 -41.99
CA VAL A 32 6.34 -10.31 -40.94
C VAL A 32 6.77 -9.85 -39.55
N PHE A 33 8.06 -9.62 -39.35
CA PHE A 33 8.58 -9.19 -38.06
C PHE A 33 8.09 -7.78 -37.67
N ARG A 34 8.00 -6.85 -38.64
CA ARG A 34 7.41 -5.51 -38.43
C ARG A 34 5.94 -5.57 -38.06
N MET A 35 5.18 -6.48 -38.68
CA MET A 35 3.77 -6.70 -38.35
C MET A 35 3.61 -7.12 -36.89
N PHE A 36 4.35 -8.16 -36.45
CA PHE A 36 4.30 -8.61 -35.05
C PHE A 36 4.75 -7.54 -34.06
N HIS A 37 5.81 -6.79 -34.36
CA HIS A 37 6.26 -5.70 -33.50
C HIS A 37 5.17 -4.63 -33.32
N ARG A 38 4.50 -4.25 -34.41
CA ARG A 38 3.39 -3.29 -34.35
C ARG A 38 2.24 -3.84 -33.51
N ASP A 39 1.82 -5.07 -33.76
CA ASP A 39 0.70 -5.68 -33.02
C ASP A 39 1.02 -5.81 -31.51
N LEU A 40 2.27 -6.11 -31.16
CA LEU A 40 2.74 -6.13 -29.76
C LEU A 40 2.87 -4.73 -29.14
N THR A 41 3.17 -3.70 -29.93
CA THR A 41 3.22 -2.31 -29.45
C THR A 41 1.82 -1.73 -29.26
N GLU A 42 0.87 -2.14 -30.11
CA GLU A 42 -0.56 -1.80 -30.01
C GLU A 42 -1.25 -2.52 -28.85
N LEU A 43 -0.71 -3.66 -28.41
CA LEU A 43 -1.00 -4.26 -27.10
C LEU A 43 -0.41 -3.38 -25.98
N ARG A 44 -0.88 -2.14 -25.89
CA ARG A 44 -0.79 -1.36 -24.67
C ARG A 44 -1.61 -2.09 -23.61
N LEU A 45 -0.91 -2.84 -22.77
CA LEU A 45 -1.38 -3.15 -21.43
C LEU A 45 -1.86 -1.82 -20.86
N HIS A 46 -3.15 -1.70 -20.60
CA HIS A 46 -3.67 -0.54 -19.89
C HIS A 46 -2.85 -0.42 -18.62
N ASP A 47 -2.13 0.70 -18.46
CA ASP A 47 -1.51 1.00 -17.19
C ASP A 47 -2.63 0.92 -16.14
N PRO A 48 -2.51 0.03 -15.14
CA PRO A 48 -3.47 0.03 -14.06
C PRO A 48 -3.48 1.44 -13.49
N PRO A 49 -4.67 2.05 -13.27
CA PRO A 49 -4.73 3.41 -12.73
C PRO A 49 -3.86 3.49 -11.46
N PRO A 50 -3.04 4.55 -11.31
CA PRO A 50 -2.16 4.69 -10.16
C PRO A 50 -3.01 4.56 -8.88
N GLY A 51 -2.63 3.65 -7.97
CA GLY A 51 -3.28 3.48 -6.66
C GLY A 51 -4.35 2.40 -6.54
N ARG A 52 -4.33 1.32 -7.31
CA ARG A 52 -5.26 0.18 -7.12
C ARG A 52 -4.58 -1.16 -6.96
N SER A 53 -3.65 -1.27 -6.02
CA SER A 53 -3.34 -2.59 -5.45
C SER A 53 -4.60 -3.12 -4.76
N ALA A 54 -4.93 -4.39 -4.98
CA ALA A 54 -6.00 -5.05 -4.23
C ALA A 54 -5.74 -4.95 -2.71
N TRP A 55 -4.47 -4.85 -2.32
CA TRP A 55 -4.01 -4.75 -0.93
C TRP A 55 -4.34 -3.41 -0.27
N ASP A 56 -4.29 -2.29 -0.99
CA ASP A 56 -4.61 -0.95 -0.44
C ASP A 56 -6.10 -0.85 -0.09
N ARG A 57 -6.94 -1.47 -0.93
CA ARG A 57 -8.40 -1.54 -0.72
C ARG A 57 -8.77 -2.38 0.50
N ILE A 58 -8.00 -3.43 0.79
CA ILE A 58 -8.20 -4.30 1.95
C ILE A 58 -7.66 -3.65 3.22
N HIS A 59 -6.46 -3.05 3.15
CA HIS A 59 -5.84 -2.38 4.29
C HIS A 59 -6.67 -1.17 4.75
N GLY A 60 -7.14 -0.32 3.84
CA GLY A 60 -7.89 0.88 4.20
C GLY A 60 -9.27 0.61 4.80
N ARG A 61 -9.97 -0.45 4.36
CA ARG A 61 -11.37 -0.74 4.76
C ARG A 61 -11.51 -1.71 5.93
N LEU A 62 -10.58 -2.63 6.14
CA LEU A 62 -10.77 -3.69 7.13
C LEU A 62 -9.95 -3.47 8.40
N SER A 63 -8.72 -2.98 8.29
CA SER A 63 -7.81 -2.87 9.44
C SER A 63 -8.25 -1.79 10.44
N ARG A 64 -8.67 -0.62 9.93
CA ARG A 64 -9.06 0.54 10.76
C ARG A 64 -10.31 0.30 11.62
N PRO A 65 -11.47 -0.11 11.08
CA PRO A 65 -12.66 -0.32 11.91
C PRO A 65 -12.49 -1.50 12.87
N MET A 66 -11.82 -2.57 12.44
CA MET A 66 -11.58 -3.73 13.30
C MET A 66 -10.65 -3.39 14.47
N GLY A 67 -9.62 -2.57 14.23
CA GLY A 67 -8.73 -2.07 15.28
C GLY A 67 -9.47 -1.29 16.37
N TRP A 68 -10.38 -0.37 15.98
CA TRP A 68 -11.19 0.38 16.94
C TRP A 68 -12.19 -0.50 17.70
N ILE A 69 -12.79 -1.48 17.05
CA ILE A 69 -13.69 -2.44 17.71
C ILE A 69 -12.91 -3.25 18.75
N LEU A 70 -11.78 -3.84 18.37
CA LEU A 70 -10.97 -4.65 19.29
C LEU A 70 -10.44 -3.81 20.46
N MET A 71 -9.99 -2.58 20.19
CA MET A 71 -9.53 -1.66 21.22
C MET A 71 -10.66 -1.26 22.17
N GLY A 72 -11.84 -0.91 21.65
CA GLY A 72 -12.99 -0.52 22.46
C GLY A 72 -13.52 -1.66 23.33
N VAL A 73 -13.65 -2.86 22.75
CA VAL A 73 -14.09 -4.07 23.47
C VAL A 73 -13.05 -4.46 24.53
N GLY A 74 -11.76 -4.44 24.17
CA GLY A 74 -10.66 -4.75 25.10
C GLY A 74 -10.61 -3.77 26.26
N ALA A 75 -10.71 -2.47 25.99
CA ALA A 75 -10.74 -1.43 27.02
C ALA A 75 -11.95 -1.58 27.96
N ALA A 76 -13.13 -1.89 27.42
CA ALA A 76 -14.32 -2.14 28.22
C ALA A 76 -14.17 -3.38 29.13
N ALA A 77 -13.72 -4.51 28.56
CA ALA A 77 -13.50 -5.74 29.31
C ALA A 77 -12.45 -5.55 30.42
N TRP A 78 -11.36 -4.85 30.11
CA TRP A 78 -10.31 -4.55 31.09
C TRP A 78 -10.80 -3.62 32.21
N THR A 79 -11.61 -2.60 31.88
CA THR A 79 -12.21 -1.71 32.89
C THR A 79 -13.15 -2.47 33.82
N ILE A 80 -13.98 -3.37 33.28
CA ILE A 80 -14.86 -4.25 34.07
C ILE A 80 -14.04 -5.14 35.00
N HIS A 81 -12.95 -5.73 34.49
CA HIS A 81 -12.05 -6.54 35.30
C HIS A 81 -11.41 -5.74 36.44
N LEU A 82 -10.93 -4.52 36.15
CA LEU A 82 -10.36 -3.63 37.15
C LEU A 82 -11.36 -3.29 38.25
N PHE A 83 -12.61 -3.00 37.87
CA PHE A 83 -13.70 -2.74 38.81
C PHE A 83 -14.01 -3.97 39.68
N TRP A 84 -14.05 -5.16 39.07
CA TRP A 84 -14.23 -6.41 39.80
C TRP A 84 -13.10 -6.65 40.82
N VAL A 85 -11.84 -6.48 40.42
CA VAL A 85 -10.67 -6.61 41.30
C VAL A 85 -10.73 -5.58 42.43
N TYR A 86 -11.14 -4.35 42.12
CA TYR A 86 -11.28 -3.28 43.11
C TYR A 86 -12.30 -3.63 44.20
N LEU A 87 -13.44 -4.21 43.81
CA LEU A 87 -14.50 -4.63 44.72
C LEU A 87 -14.16 -5.89 45.52
N SER A 88 -13.52 -6.87 44.88
CA SER A 88 -13.18 -8.17 45.50
C SER A 88 -11.91 -8.14 46.34
N SER A 89 -11.07 -7.11 46.18
CA SER A 89 -9.81 -6.98 46.94
C SER A 89 -10.07 -6.68 48.42
N THR A 90 -9.36 -7.38 49.30
CA THR A 90 -9.32 -7.13 50.75
C THR A 90 -8.24 -6.12 51.15
N ALA A 91 -7.54 -5.52 50.18
CA ALA A 91 -6.47 -4.56 50.45
C ALA A 91 -6.99 -3.30 51.18
N PRO A 92 -6.15 -2.67 52.03
CA PRO A 92 -6.52 -1.43 52.70
C PRO A 92 -6.80 -0.31 51.69
N SER A 93 -7.72 0.60 52.04
CA SER A 93 -8.26 1.60 51.12
C SER A 93 -7.21 2.51 50.47
N TRP A 94 -6.09 2.79 51.16
CA TRP A 94 -5.05 3.66 50.63
C TRP A 94 -4.28 3.03 49.46
N GLU A 95 -3.99 1.72 49.52
CA GLU A 95 -3.30 1.00 48.44
C GLU A 95 -4.18 0.92 47.20
N LYS A 96 -5.49 0.72 47.40
CA LYS A 96 -6.49 0.75 46.33
C LYS A 96 -6.52 2.11 45.64
N MET A 97 -6.49 3.20 46.40
CA MET A 97 -6.48 4.56 45.88
C MET A 97 -5.18 4.91 45.14
N ALA A 98 -4.02 4.52 45.69
CA ALA A 98 -2.73 4.76 45.05
C ALA A 98 -2.63 4.01 43.70
N THR A 99 -3.03 2.74 43.70
CA THR A 99 -3.00 1.91 42.49
C THR A 99 -4.00 2.41 41.44
N SER A 100 -5.22 2.76 41.85
CA SER A 100 -6.23 3.27 40.92
C SER A 100 -5.83 4.63 40.35
N ALA A 101 -5.20 5.51 41.13
CA ALA A 101 -4.70 6.79 40.64
C ALA A 101 -3.66 6.62 39.51
N VAL A 102 -2.73 5.67 39.65
CA VAL A 102 -1.74 5.36 38.60
C VAL A 102 -2.43 4.85 37.34
N VAL A 103 -3.34 3.89 37.49
CA VAL A 103 -4.08 3.30 36.36
C VAL A 103 -4.90 4.35 35.62
N ILE A 104 -5.65 5.18 36.37
CA ILE A 104 -6.45 6.28 35.81
C ILE A 104 -5.54 7.28 35.10
N GLY A 105 -4.40 7.65 35.70
CA GLY A 105 -3.43 8.55 35.09
C GLY A 105 -2.93 8.06 33.74
N VAL A 106 -2.56 6.77 33.64
CA VAL A 106 -2.13 6.15 32.37
C VAL A 106 -3.26 6.19 31.34
N LEU A 107 -4.50 5.89 31.73
CA LEU A 107 -5.64 5.92 30.82
C LEU A 107 -5.94 7.32 30.30
N VAL A 108 -5.86 8.33 31.17
CA VAL A 108 -6.07 9.73 30.77
C VAL A 108 -4.99 10.15 29.78
N LEU A 109 -3.71 9.87 30.07
CA LEU A 109 -2.62 10.18 29.14
C LEU A 109 -2.78 9.47 27.80
N PHE A 110 -3.15 8.19 27.82
CA PHE A 110 -3.40 7.41 26.63
C PHE A 110 -4.56 7.98 25.81
N ALA A 111 -5.66 8.35 26.47
CA ALA A 111 -6.81 8.99 25.84
C ALA A 111 -6.45 10.36 25.24
N SER A 112 -5.59 11.15 25.88
CA SER A 112 -5.09 12.42 25.33
C SER A 112 -4.33 12.22 24.03
N VAL A 113 -3.41 11.24 23.98
CA VAL A 113 -2.67 10.93 22.75
C VAL A 113 -3.60 10.48 21.64
N ILE A 114 -4.57 9.62 21.95
CA ILE A 114 -5.58 9.18 20.96
C ILE A 114 -6.38 10.37 20.44
N HIS A 115 -6.82 11.25 21.33
CA HIS A 115 -7.62 12.42 20.97
C HIS A 115 -6.83 13.39 20.08
N GLU A 116 -5.59 13.69 20.43
CA GLU A 116 -4.69 14.52 19.62
C GLU A 116 -4.49 13.92 18.22
N ARG A 117 -4.20 12.61 18.15
CA ARG A 117 -4.02 11.92 16.85
C ARG A 117 -5.29 11.89 16.03
N TYR A 118 -6.45 11.74 16.67
CA TYR A 118 -7.73 11.76 16.00
C TYR A 118 -8.08 13.14 15.44
N LEU A 119 -7.79 14.21 16.17
CA LEU A 119 -7.94 15.58 15.71
C LEU A 119 -7.00 15.89 14.54
N GLU A 120 -5.70 15.57 14.69
CA GLU A 120 -4.71 15.73 13.63
C GLU A 120 -5.18 15.03 12.34
N TRP A 121 -5.62 13.78 12.44
CA TRP A 121 -6.13 13.01 11.30
C TRP A 121 -7.38 13.60 10.65
N GLN A 122 -8.22 14.33 11.37
CA GLN A 122 -9.36 15.03 10.79
C GLN A 122 -8.98 16.33 10.08
N THR A 123 -7.96 17.03 10.58
CA THR A 123 -7.51 18.33 10.04
C THR A 123 -6.41 18.21 8.99
N ASP A 124 -5.81 17.03 8.81
CA ASP A 124 -4.70 16.83 7.87
C ASP A 124 -5.16 16.94 6.40
N PRO A 125 -4.73 17.99 5.65
CA PRO A 125 -5.07 18.18 4.24
C PRO A 125 -4.43 17.14 3.32
N TYR A 126 -3.39 16.44 3.79
CA TYR A 126 -2.66 15.43 3.03
C TYR A 126 -3.09 14.00 3.34
N ARG A 127 -4.17 13.82 4.12
CA ARG A 127 -4.67 12.52 4.55
C ARG A 127 -4.92 11.52 3.41
N ASP A 128 -5.32 12.01 2.23
CA ASP A 128 -5.66 11.21 1.07
C ASP A 128 -4.64 11.34 -0.09
N ILE A 129 -3.46 11.91 0.16
CA ILE A 129 -2.40 12.07 -0.84
C ILE A 129 -1.38 10.93 -0.67
N GLU A 130 -1.48 9.91 -1.52
CA GLU A 130 -0.49 8.84 -1.66
C GLU A 130 0.74 9.37 -2.45
N ARG A 131 1.96 9.19 -1.91
CA ARG A 131 3.23 9.56 -2.54
C ARG A 131 3.83 8.41 -3.34
#